data_AF-A0AAD6CGC3-F1
#
_entry.id   AF-A0AAD6CGC3-F1
#
_cell.length_a   1.000
_cell.length_b   1.000
_cell.length_c   1.000
_cell.angle_alpha   90.00
_cell.angle_beta   90.00
_cell.angle_gamma   90.00
#
_symmetry.space_group_name_H-M   'P 1'
#
loop_
_entity.id
_entity.type
_entity.pdbx_description
1 polymer ?
#
loop_
_entity_poly.entity_id
_entity_poly.type
_entity_poly.pdbx_seq_one_letter_code
_entity_poly.pdbx_strand_id
1 'polypeptide(L)' 'MLSEQNILPSEAILERYGTRLAGKTIFITGVSKDSIAGELALQLSNVNPALLILSARSESRVEPIVEKIIPMWLLDS' A
#
# COMPACT_ATOMS: atom_id res chain seq x y z
N MET A 1 6.81 -27.68 17.70
CA MET A 1 7.70 -26.87 16.84
C MET A 1 7.06 -25.52 16.66
N LEU A 2 7.62 -24.46 17.24
CA LEU A 2 7.24 -23.09 16.88
C LEU A 2 7.83 -22.84 15.50
N SER A 3 7.00 -22.61 14.49
CA SER A 3 7.47 -22.19 13.16
C SER A 3 8.31 -20.93 13.32
N GLU A 4 9.54 -20.94 12.81
CA GLU A 4 10.35 -19.71 12.70
C GLU A 4 9.60 -18.75 11.79
N GLN A 5 8.87 -17.82 12.40
CA GLN A 5 8.21 -16.73 11.69
C GLN A 5 9.29 -15.76 11.25
N ASN A 6 9.78 -15.93 10.03
CA ASN A 6 10.74 -15.01 9.46
C ASN A 6 10.00 -13.73 9.04
N ILE A 7 10.18 -12.65 9.81
CA ILE A 7 9.61 -11.35 9.50
C ILE A 7 10.46 -10.74 8.39
N LEU A 8 9.91 -10.71 7.18
CA LEU A 8 10.57 -10.12 6.02
C LEU A 8 10.26 -8.62 5.92
N PRO A 9 11.22 -7.79 5.51
CA PRO A 9 10.96 -6.40 5.18
C PRO A 9 10.05 -6.34 3.94
N SER A 10 9.25 -5.29 3.83
CA SER A 10 8.29 -5.16 2.75
C SER A 10 8.95 -5.13 1.37
N GLU A 11 10.17 -4.58 1.25
CA GLU A 11 10.97 -4.58 0.03
C GLU A 11 11.24 -6.00 -0.48
N ALA A 12 11.56 -6.94 0.41
CA ALA A 12 11.82 -8.33 0.04
C ALA A 12 10.54 -9.03 -0.48
N ILE A 13 9.37 -8.66 0.05
CA ILE A 13 8.09 -9.13 -0.45
C ILE A 13 7.81 -8.54 -1.84
N LEU A 14 8.09 -7.27 -2.05
CA LEU A 14 7.85 -6.60 -3.33
C LEU A 14 8.80 -7.04 -4.42
N GLU A 15 10.06 -7.32 -4.11
CA GLU A 15 11.01 -7.87 -5.07
C GLU A 15 10.57 -9.28 -5.52
N ARG A 16 10.10 -10.10 -4.57
CA ARG A 16 9.68 -11.48 -4.83
C ARG A 16 8.32 -11.59 -5.52
N TYR A 17 7.40 -10.67 -5.23
CA TYR A 17 6.00 -10.77 -5.67
C TYR A 17 5.51 -9.59 -6.51
N GLY A 18 6.26 -8.49 -6.60
CA GLY A 18 5.85 -7.25 -7.28
C GLY A 18 5.50 -7.47 -8.76
N THR A 19 6.25 -8.31 -9.46
CA THR A 19 5.93 -8.70 -10.85
C THR A 19 4.58 -9.40 -11.00
N ARG A 20 4.12 -10.11 -9.95
CA ARG A 20 2.80 -10.77 -9.93
C ARG A 20 1.68 -9.81 -9.52
N LEU A 21 2.03 -8.70 -8.87
CA LEU A 21 1.11 -7.67 -8.40
C LEU A 21 0.87 -6.58 -9.45
N ALA A 22 1.79 -6.41 -10.40
CA ALA A 22 1.62 -5.53 -11.55
C ALA A 22 0.32 -5.87 -12.32
N GLY A 23 -0.46 -4.84 -12.63
CA GLY A 23 -1.74 -4.97 -13.33
C GLY A 23 -2.85 -5.68 -12.54
N LYS A 24 -2.71 -5.86 -11.23
CA LYS A 24 -3.77 -6.41 -10.36
C LYS A 24 -4.53 -5.30 -9.63
N THR A 25 -5.78 -5.57 -9.29
CA THR A 25 -6.54 -4.77 -8.33
C THR A 25 -6.19 -5.21 -6.92
N ILE A 26 -5.84 -4.25 -6.06
CA ILE A 26 -5.44 -4.49 -4.68
C ILE A 26 -6.35 -3.68 -3.75
N PHE A 27 -6.91 -4.35 -2.74
CA PHE A 27 -7.73 -3.73 -1.70
C PHE A 27 -7.04 -3.86 -0.35
N ILE A 28 -6.83 -2.74 0.34
CA ILE A 28 -6.16 -2.67 1.63
C ILE A 28 -7.10 -2.03 2.65
N THR A 29 -7.26 -2.68 3.80
CA THR A 29 -8.08 -2.19 4.91
C THR A 29 -7.23 -1.73 6.09
N GLY A 30 -7.76 -0.84 6.93
CA GLY A 30 -7.05 -0.33 8.10
C GLY A 30 -5.89 0.60 7.77
N VAL A 31 -5.96 1.27 6.62
CA VAL A 31 -4.92 2.18 6.15
C VAL A 31 -4.87 3.43 7.04
N SER A 32 -3.68 3.80 7.49
CA SER A 32 -3.41 5.09 8.10
C SER A 32 -1.92 5.44 8.02
N LYS A 33 -1.58 6.72 8.18
CA LYS A 33 -0.19 7.23 8.20
C LYS A 33 0.79 6.36 8.99
N ASP A 34 0.41 5.93 10.20
CA ASP A 34 1.30 5.22 11.12
C ASP A 34 1.02 3.70 11.17
N SER A 35 0.37 3.13 10.16
CA SER A 35 0.08 1.69 10.10
C SER A 35 0.91 0.96 9.05
N ILE A 36 1.14 -0.33 9.29
CA ILE A 36 1.78 -1.26 8.33
C ILE A 36 1.03 -1.24 7.00
N ALA A 37 -0.31 -1.16 7.04
CA ALA A 37 -1.14 -1.06 5.85
C ALA A 37 -0.89 0.23 5.05
N GLY A 38 -0.58 1.34 5.73
CA GLY A 38 -0.22 2.61 5.09
C GLY A 38 1.11 2.52 4.36
N GLU A 39 2.14 1.96 5.01
CA GLU A 39 3.45 1.76 4.37
C GLU A 39 3.34 0.80 3.17
N LEU A 40 2.61 -0.31 3.34
CA LEU A 40 2.37 -1.26 2.26
C LEU A 40 1.67 -0.61 1.06
N ALA A 41 0.71 0.29 1.29
CA ALA A 41 0.03 1.02 0.22
C ALA A 41 1.00 1.89 -0.60
N LEU A 42 1.93 2.59 0.07
CA LEU A 42 2.96 3.41 -0.58
C LEU A 42 3.92 2.57 -1.43
N GLN A 43 4.32 1.43 -0.92
CA GLN A 43 5.25 0.60 -1.67
C GLN A 43 4.55 -0.12 -2.83
N LEU A 44 3.28 -0.51 -2.65
CA LEU A 44 2.48 -1.12 -3.71
C LEU A 44 2.07 -0.14 -4.81
N SER A 45 1.96 1.17 -4.54
CA SER A 45 1.74 2.14 -5.62
C SER A 45 2.91 2.18 -6.61
N ASN A 46 4.12 1.82 -6.18
CA ASN A 46 5.32 1.81 -7.03
C ASN A 46 5.45 0.56 -7.92
N VAL A 47 4.60 -0.47 -7.75
CA VAL A 47 4.66 -1.70 -8.56
C VAL A 47 3.63 -1.76 -9.69
N ASN A 48 3.06 -0.61 -10.07
CA ASN A 48 2.09 -0.46 -11.17
C ASN A 48 0.85 -1.39 -11.06
N PRO A 49 0.09 -1.33 -9.95
CA PRO A 49 -1.18 -2.03 -9.84
C PRO A 49 -2.19 -1.46 -10.84
N ALA A 50 -3.15 -2.27 -11.29
CA ALA A 50 -4.24 -1.77 -12.14
C ALA A 50 -5.19 -0.83 -11.37
N LEU A 51 -5.41 -1.13 -10.09
CA LEU A 51 -6.22 -0.30 -9.19
C LEU A 51 -5.82 -0.57 -7.73
N LEU A 52 -5.61 0.49 -6.96
CA LEU A 52 -5.32 0.43 -5.53
C LEU A 52 -6.47 1.07 -4.76
N ILE A 53 -7.17 0.29 -3.94
CA ILE A 53 -8.32 0.73 -3.14
C ILE A 53 -7.91 0.72 -1.66
N LEU A 54 -8.02 1.88 -1.01
CA LEU A 54 -7.65 2.07 0.39
C LEU A 54 -8.91 2.27 1.23
N SER A 55 -9.06 1.45 2.28
CA SER A 55 -10.18 1.56 3.22
C SER A 55 -9.69 1.90 4.62
N ALA A 56 -10.31 2.93 5.19
CA ALA A 56 -10.14 3.31 6.58
C ALA A 56 -11.45 3.81 7.17
N ARG A 57 -11.45 4.05 8.48
CA ARG A 57 -12.62 4.52 9.23
C ARG A 57 -13.00 5.97 8.92
N SER A 58 -12.06 6.78 8.45
CA SER A 58 -12.29 8.15 8.04
C SER A 58 -11.28 8.54 6.97
N GLU A 59 -11.65 9.50 6.14
CA GLU A 59 -10.83 10.05 5.06
C GLU A 59 -9.52 10.65 5.57
N SER A 60 -9.58 11.43 6.65
CA SER A 60 -8.41 12.06 7.31
C SER A 60 -7.30 11.09 7.73
N ARG A 61 -7.58 9.78 7.83
CA ARG A 61 -6.55 8.77 8.11
C ARG A 61 -5.78 8.37 6.86
N VAL A 62 -6.43 8.43 5.69
CA VAL A 62 -5.89 7.97 4.40
C VAL A 62 -5.29 9.12 3.62
N GLU A 63 -5.81 10.35 3.77
CA GLU A 63 -5.28 11.58 3.14
C GLU A 63 -3.75 11.64 3.09
N PRO A 64 -3.02 11.47 4.22
CA PRO A 64 -1.55 11.56 4.22
C PRO A 64 -0.83 10.47 3.41
N ILE A 65 -1.53 9.37 3.10
CA ILE A 65 -1.05 8.30 2.22
C ILE A 65 -1.38 8.64 0.77
N VAL A 66 -2.60 9.12 0.49
CA VAL A 66 -3.01 9.52 -0.87
C VAL A 66 -2.11 10.63 -1.40
N GLU A 67 -1.80 11.65 -0.60
CA GLU A 67 -0.90 12.76 -0.95
C GLU A 67 0.52 12.29 -1.35
N LYS A 68 0.96 11.14 -0.84
CA LYS A 68 2.26 10.55 -1.20
C LYS A 68 2.20 9.67 -2.44
N ILE A 69 1.02 9.12 -2.76
CA ILE A 69 0.81 8.23 -3.91
C ILE A 69 0.50 9.05 -5.17
N ILE A 70 -0.35 10.06 -5.03
CA ILE A 70 -0.89 10.83 -6.13
C ILE A 70 -0.23 12.21 -6.13
N PRO A 71 0.28 12.72 -7.26
CA PRO A 71 0.84 14.05 -7.30
C PRO A 71 -0.23 15.11 -7.01
N MET A 72 0.16 16.15 -6.28
CA MET A 72 -0.72 17.15 -5.65
C MET A 72 -1.77 17.79 -6.58
N TRP A 73 -1.51 17.87 -7.89
CA TRP A 73 -2.43 18.45 -8.88
C TRP A 73 -3.62 17.57 -9.27
N LEU A 74 -3.66 16.31 -8.82
CA LEU A 74 -4.75 15.36 -9.08
C LEU A 74 -5.80 15.31 -7.96
N LEU A 75 -5.57 16.01 -6.84
CA LEU A 75 -6.50 16.06 -5.70
C LEU A 75 -7.54 17.19 -5.81
N ASP A 76 -7.28 18.19 -6.68
CA ASP A 76 -8.14 19.35 -6.90
C ASP A 76 -9.01 19.24 -8.17
N SER A 77 -9.08 18.06 -8.80
CA SER A 77 -9.82 17.76 -10.05
C SER A 77 -11.19 17.15 -9.78
#